data_AF-A0A7V3MIE7-F1
#
_entry.id   AF-A0A7V3MIE7-F1
#
_cell.length_a   1.000
_cell.length_b   1.000
_cell.length_c   1.000
_cell.angle_alpha   90.00
_cell.angle_beta   90.00
_cell.angle_gamma   90.00
#
_symmetry.space_group_name_H-M   'P 1'
#
loop_
_entity.id
_entity.type
_entity.pdbx_description
1 polymer ?
#
loop_
_entity_poly.entity_id
_entity_poly.type
_entity_poly.pdbx_seq_one_letter_code
_entity_poly.pdbx_strand_id
1 'polypeptide(L)'
;MGSPRVGAVGGITELAAYYAEPPEGVRVNMIFSADGAAAFGGRAGPLSCPTDQQLLTTLRGFADVVLVGAGTARAENYGPVRLSEAQRAGRHAEGRPEPPPIAVISRSGDLPSRLFDEPDRPPILLTCAQAVARLRDDRHWRMLVAGEDSVDVTRALDLLREHGMRRVLCEGGPTLLDELVDADAVAEICVTLAP
;
A
#
# COMPACT_ATOMS: atom_id res chain seq x y z
N MET A 1 10.57 15.93 20.32
CA MET A 1 9.91 16.05 19.00
C MET A 1 10.54 17.23 18.29
N GLY A 2 10.98 17.07 17.05
CA GLY A 2 11.54 18.19 16.27
C GLY A 2 10.47 19.22 15.94
N SER A 3 10.86 20.47 15.75
CA SER A 3 9.94 21.53 15.32
C SER A 3 9.33 21.19 13.95
N PRO A 4 8.02 21.43 13.73
CA PRO A 4 7.41 21.23 12.42
C PRO A 4 8.14 22.09 11.39
N ARG A 5 8.45 21.49 10.23
CA ARG A 5 9.09 22.16 9.10
C ARG A 5 8.03 22.42 8.05
N VAL A 6 7.92 23.68 7.64
CA VAL A 6 7.05 24.10 6.53
C VAL A 6 7.95 24.68 5.46
N GLY A 7 7.77 24.23 4.22
CA GLY A 7 8.58 24.67 3.09
C GLY A 7 7.91 24.34 1.77
N ALA A 8 8.36 25.02 0.72
CA ALA A 8 8.06 24.65 -0.65
C ALA A 8 9.21 23.79 -1.18
N VAL A 9 8.89 22.83 -2.04
CA VAL A 9 9.86 22.02 -2.78
C VAL A 9 9.76 22.40 -4.26
N GLY A 10 10.89 22.40 -4.97
CA GLY A 10 10.99 22.75 -6.38
C GLY A 10 10.42 21.68 -7.33
N GLY A 11 10.16 20.47 -6.83
CA GLY A 11 9.52 19.41 -7.61
C GLY A 11 9.57 18.03 -6.94
N ILE A 12 9.09 17.01 -7.67
CA ILE A 12 8.96 15.66 -7.12
C ILE A 12 10.29 15.03 -6.72
N THR A 13 11.39 15.31 -7.43
CA THR A 13 12.72 14.78 -7.09
C THR A 13 13.19 15.26 -5.73
N GLU A 14 13.00 16.55 -5.44
CA GLU A 14 13.33 17.12 -4.13
C GLU A 14 12.38 16.57 -3.06
N LEU A 15 11.08 16.51 -3.36
CA LEU A 15 10.09 15.95 -2.44
C LEU A 15 10.41 14.50 -2.06
N ALA A 16 10.77 13.67 -3.04
CA ALA A 16 11.08 12.27 -2.89
C ALA A 16 12.24 12.02 -1.91
N ALA A 17 13.22 12.92 -1.86
CA ALA A 17 14.37 12.80 -0.97
C ALA A 17 13.96 12.82 0.52
N TYR A 18 12.87 13.51 0.87
CA TYR A 18 12.34 13.51 2.24
C TYR A 18 11.71 12.17 2.66
N TYR A 19 11.35 11.32 1.69
CA TYR A 19 10.69 10.02 1.92
C TYR A 19 11.61 8.82 1.65
N ALA A 20 12.83 9.06 1.16
CA ALA A 20 13.76 8.03 0.70
C ALA A 20 14.17 7.04 1.79
N GLU A 21 14.08 7.44 3.05
CA GLU A 21 14.22 6.58 4.23
C GLU A 21 12.83 6.22 4.78
N PRO A 22 12.19 5.14 4.30
CA PRO A 22 10.94 4.66 4.88
C PRO A 22 11.14 4.10 6.29
N PRO A 23 10.17 4.27 7.20
CA PRO A 23 10.24 3.68 8.53
C PRO A 23 10.21 2.16 8.45
N GLU A 24 10.81 1.48 9.43
CA GLU A 24 10.38 0.11 9.73
C GLU A 24 8.95 0.16 10.27
N GLY A 25 8.06 -0.66 9.72
CA GLY A 25 6.63 -0.63 10.03
C GLY A 25 5.79 -0.04 8.88
N VAL A 26 4.66 0.58 9.24
CA VAL A 26 3.66 1.03 8.27
C VAL A 26 3.78 2.53 8.04
N ARG A 27 4.11 2.91 6.81
CA ARG A 27 3.86 4.24 6.26
C ARG A 27 2.50 4.23 5.59
N VAL A 28 1.62 5.13 5.99
CA VAL A 28 0.31 5.35 5.36
C VAL A 28 0.43 6.50 4.36
N ASN A 29 -0.13 6.36 3.16
CA ASN A 29 -0.23 7.46 2.19
C ASN A 29 -1.70 7.71 1.82
N MET A 30 -2.20 8.91 2.14
CA MET A 30 -3.61 9.28 1.97
C MET A 30 -3.76 10.61 1.24
N ILE A 31 -4.91 10.77 0.58
CA ILE A 31 -5.37 12.03 0.01
C ILE A 31 -6.80 12.33 0.49
N PHE A 32 -7.06 13.58 0.85
CA PHE A 32 -8.42 14.06 1.12
C PHE A 32 -8.60 15.50 0.63
N SER A 33 -9.84 15.90 0.34
CA SER A 33 -10.22 17.27 -0.04
C SER A 33 -10.14 18.23 1.15
N ALA A 34 -10.14 19.54 0.90
CA ALA A 34 -10.12 20.58 1.94
C ALA A 34 -11.21 20.44 3.01
N ASP A 35 -12.36 19.84 2.67
CA ASP A 35 -13.48 19.54 3.59
C ASP A 35 -13.44 18.12 4.19
N GLY A 36 -12.38 17.35 3.94
CA GLY A 36 -12.12 16.05 4.57
C GLY A 36 -12.66 14.84 3.82
N ALA A 37 -13.13 14.98 2.57
CA ALA A 37 -13.59 13.84 1.79
C ALA A 37 -12.41 13.02 1.24
N ALA A 38 -12.42 11.71 1.48
CA ALA A 38 -11.39 10.79 0.99
C ALA A 38 -11.66 10.25 -0.43
N ALA A 39 -12.83 10.56 -1.01
CA ALA A 39 -13.22 10.10 -2.34
C ALA A 39 -14.33 10.96 -2.97
N PHE A 40 -14.32 11.05 -4.30
CA PHE A 40 -15.44 11.54 -5.11
C PHE A 40 -15.95 10.43 -6.03
N GLY A 41 -17.24 10.13 -5.98
CA GLY A 41 -17.83 9.04 -6.77
C GLY A 41 -17.29 7.65 -6.41
N GLY A 42 -16.89 7.46 -5.15
CA GLY A 42 -16.38 6.18 -4.64
C GLY A 42 -14.91 5.88 -4.93
N ARG A 43 -14.17 6.84 -5.50
CA ARG A 43 -12.73 6.73 -5.81
C ARG A 43 -11.95 7.96 -5.37
N ALA A 44 -10.70 7.77 -4.99
CA ALA A 44 -9.75 8.82 -4.64
C ALA A 44 -9.15 9.51 -5.88
N GLY A 45 -9.08 8.80 -7.02
CA GLY A 45 -8.50 9.34 -8.27
C GLY A 45 -8.91 10.76 -8.68
N PRO A 46 -10.18 11.20 -8.55
CA PRO A 46 -10.60 12.57 -8.85
C PRO A 46 -10.02 13.66 -7.94
N LEU A 47 -9.59 13.33 -6.72
CA LEU A 47 -8.91 14.26 -5.81
C LEU A 47 -7.45 14.47 -6.19
N SER A 48 -6.87 13.47 -6.84
CA SER A 48 -5.45 13.40 -7.12
C SER A 48 -5.05 14.30 -8.29
N CYS A 49 -3.75 14.62 -8.35
CA CYS A 49 -3.13 15.38 -9.42
C CYS A 49 -1.86 14.67 -9.91
N PRO A 50 -1.25 15.09 -11.03
CA PRO A 50 -0.04 14.43 -11.55
C PRO A 50 1.09 14.32 -10.51
N THR A 51 1.29 15.35 -9.68
CA THR A 51 2.33 15.34 -8.63
C THR A 51 2.03 14.31 -7.54
N ASP A 52 0.77 14.20 -7.11
CA ASP A 52 0.34 13.20 -6.12
C ASP A 52 0.50 11.76 -6.65
N GLN A 53 0.17 11.53 -7.93
CA GLN A 53 0.39 10.24 -8.58
C GLN A 53 1.88 9.88 -8.70
N GLN A 54 2.73 10.88 -8.97
CA GLN A 54 4.18 10.68 -8.96
C GLN A 54 4.70 10.38 -7.56
N LEU A 55 4.17 11.03 -6.52
CA LEU A 55 4.52 10.74 -5.13
C LEU A 55 4.09 9.32 -4.74
N LEU A 56 2.85 8.92 -5.03
CA LEU A 56 2.35 7.57 -4.81
C LEU A 56 3.30 6.52 -5.43
N THR A 57 3.63 6.69 -6.71
CA THR A 57 4.56 5.79 -7.42
C THR A 57 5.95 5.81 -6.80
N THR A 58 6.42 6.97 -6.35
CA THR A 58 7.73 7.13 -5.69
C THR A 58 7.78 6.36 -4.38
N LEU A 59 6.78 6.54 -3.52
CA LEU A 59 6.67 5.86 -2.23
C LEU A 59 6.62 4.34 -2.40
N ARG A 60 5.93 3.83 -3.42
CA ARG A 60 5.95 2.39 -3.76
C ARG A 60 7.37 1.90 -3.99
N GLY A 61 8.23 2.68 -4.63
CA GLY A 61 9.63 2.29 -4.87
C GLY A 61 10.45 2.06 -3.59
N PHE A 62 10.12 2.75 -2.50
CA PHE A 62 10.82 2.64 -1.22
C PHE A 62 10.32 1.46 -0.36
N ALA A 63 9.07 1.05 -0.52
CA ALA A 63 8.45 -0.02 0.25
C ALA A 63 9.04 -1.42 -0.03
N ASP A 64 8.94 -2.34 0.93
CA ASP A 64 9.10 -3.78 0.69
C ASP A 64 7.81 -4.40 0.15
N VAL A 65 6.65 -3.86 0.53
CA VAL A 65 5.32 -4.31 0.14
C VAL A 65 4.33 -3.14 0.15
N VAL A 66 3.41 -3.14 -0.81
CA VAL A 66 2.27 -2.22 -0.81
C VAL A 66 1.06 -2.95 -0.23
N LEU A 67 0.48 -2.41 0.83
CA LEU A 67 -0.69 -2.96 1.51
C LEU A 67 -1.94 -2.18 1.10
N VAL A 68 -3.00 -2.89 0.73
CA VAL A 68 -4.28 -2.27 0.38
C VAL A 68 -5.48 -3.16 0.74
N GLY A 69 -6.64 -2.58 1.04
CA GLY A 69 -7.90 -3.29 1.19
C GLY A 69 -8.53 -3.62 -0.17
N ALA A 70 -9.17 -4.78 -0.28
CA ALA A 70 -9.73 -5.24 -1.56
C ALA A 70 -10.75 -4.28 -2.20
N GLY A 71 -11.54 -3.56 -1.39
CA GLY A 71 -12.48 -2.56 -1.88
C GLY A 71 -11.80 -1.45 -2.68
N THR A 72 -10.75 -0.86 -2.11
CA THR A 72 -9.94 0.17 -2.77
C THR A 72 -9.19 -0.39 -3.97
N ALA A 73 -8.61 -1.59 -3.85
CA ALA A 73 -7.92 -2.23 -4.96
C ALA A 73 -8.84 -2.38 -6.20
N ARG A 74 -10.11 -2.77 -5.98
CA ARG A 74 -11.11 -2.86 -7.07
C ARG A 74 -11.52 -1.48 -7.58
N ALA A 75 -11.87 -0.55 -6.69
CA ALA A 75 -12.35 0.78 -7.07
C ALA A 75 -11.33 1.55 -7.93
N GLU A 76 -10.05 1.40 -7.63
CA GLU A 76 -8.94 2.06 -8.34
C GLU A 76 -8.26 1.15 -9.39
N ASN A 77 -8.80 -0.05 -9.61
CA ASN A 77 -8.32 -1.03 -10.60
C ASN A 77 -6.80 -1.29 -10.51
N TYR A 78 -6.34 -1.69 -9.32
CA TYR A 78 -4.94 -1.94 -9.03
C TYR A 78 -4.34 -3.02 -9.94
N GLY A 79 -3.05 -2.86 -10.25
CA GLY A 79 -2.19 -3.83 -10.93
C GLY A 79 -0.82 -3.91 -10.25
N PRO A 80 0.11 -4.75 -10.75
CA PRO A 80 1.40 -4.90 -10.13
C PRO A 80 2.21 -3.60 -10.22
N VAL A 81 3.08 -3.38 -9.23
CA VAL A 81 3.89 -2.16 -9.16
C VAL A 81 4.78 -2.04 -10.40
N ARG A 82 4.73 -0.87 -11.05
CA ARG A 82 5.63 -0.50 -12.15
C ARG A 82 6.61 0.53 -11.63
N LEU A 83 7.88 0.17 -11.62
CA LEU A 83 8.97 1.05 -11.21
C LEU A 83 9.58 1.77 -12.41
N SER A 84 10.02 3.01 -12.21
CA SER A 84 10.89 3.71 -13.14
C SER A 84 12.28 3.07 -13.17
N GLU A 85 13.10 3.40 -14.17
CA GLU A 85 14.48 2.94 -14.25
C GLU A 85 15.31 3.39 -13.04
N ALA A 86 15.16 4.65 -12.62
CA ALA A 86 15.82 5.18 -11.43
C ALA A 86 15.43 4.42 -10.15
N GLN A 87 14.14 4.09 -9.99
CA GLN A 87 13.67 3.30 -8.84
C GLN A 87 14.22 1.88 -8.86
N ARG A 88 14.26 1.23 -10.03
CA ARG A 88 14.88 -0.10 -10.18
C ARG A 88 16.36 -0.06 -9.83
N ALA A 89 17.11 0.94 -10.30
CA ALA A 89 18.53 1.10 -10.00
C ALA A 89 18.77 1.31 -8.49
N GLY A 90 18.00 2.18 -7.84
CA GLY A 90 18.10 2.41 -6.40
C GLY A 90 17.82 1.14 -5.59
N ARG A 91 16.74 0.45 -5.91
CA ARG A 91 16.40 -0.82 -5.28
C ARG A 91 17.46 -1.90 -5.51
N HIS A 92 18.05 -1.99 -6.70
CA HIS A 92 19.13 -2.92 -6.98
C HIS A 92 20.37 -2.61 -6.13
N ALA A 93 20.73 -1.34 -5.97
CA ALA A 93 21.83 -0.93 -5.09
C ALA A 93 21.59 -1.26 -3.61
N GLU A 94 20.33 -1.29 -3.17
CA GLU A 94 19.90 -1.73 -1.84
C GLU A 94 19.77 -3.27 -1.69
N GLY A 95 20.03 -4.06 -2.74
CA GLY A 95 19.87 -5.52 -2.71
C GLY A 95 18.41 -6.00 -2.79
N ARG A 96 17.49 -5.19 -3.33
CA ARG A 96 16.04 -5.47 -3.46
C ARG A 96 15.51 -5.33 -4.89
N PRO A 97 16.11 -6.01 -5.88
CA PRO A 97 15.91 -5.71 -7.31
C PRO A 97 14.46 -5.82 -7.78
N GLU A 98 13.66 -6.67 -7.14
CA GLU A 98 12.25 -6.89 -7.51
C GLU A 98 11.34 -5.71 -7.09
N PRO A 99 10.35 -5.34 -7.92
CA PRO A 99 9.27 -4.46 -7.50
C PRO A 99 8.53 -5.03 -6.28
N PRO A 100 8.08 -4.18 -5.34
CA PRO A 100 7.34 -4.66 -4.18
C PRO A 100 6.02 -5.31 -4.63
N PRO A 101 5.64 -6.46 -4.05
CA PRO A 101 4.34 -7.07 -4.31
C PRO A 101 3.22 -6.19 -3.73
N ILE A 102 2.01 -6.37 -4.28
CA ILE A 102 0.80 -5.84 -3.68
C ILE A 102 0.23 -6.91 -2.74
N ALA A 103 0.11 -6.57 -1.46
CA ALA A 103 -0.61 -7.34 -0.46
C ALA A 103 -2.02 -6.79 -0.28
N VAL A 104 -3.02 -7.64 -0.48
CA VAL A 104 -4.42 -7.25 -0.41
C VAL A 104 -5.12 -7.93 0.77
N ILE A 105 -5.69 -7.13 1.66
CA ILE A 105 -6.56 -7.60 2.74
C ILE A 105 -7.94 -7.94 2.14
N SER A 106 -8.34 -9.21 2.19
CA SER A 106 -9.62 -9.67 1.67
C SER A 106 -10.14 -10.94 2.32
N ARG A 107 -11.45 -11.01 2.57
CA ARG A 107 -12.16 -12.24 2.96
C ARG A 107 -12.82 -12.96 1.79
N SER A 108 -13.09 -12.26 0.68
CA SER A 108 -13.78 -12.86 -0.47
C SER A 108 -12.82 -13.37 -1.54
N GLY A 109 -11.56 -12.91 -1.53
CA GLY A 109 -10.62 -13.15 -2.63
C GLY A 109 -10.98 -12.39 -3.93
N ASP A 110 -12.02 -11.55 -3.90
CA ASP A 110 -12.44 -10.75 -5.05
C ASP A 110 -11.45 -9.60 -5.29
N LEU A 111 -10.40 -9.90 -6.06
CA LEU A 111 -9.34 -8.99 -6.44
C LEU A 111 -9.47 -8.57 -7.92
N PRO A 112 -9.09 -7.34 -8.29
CA PRO A 112 -9.09 -6.90 -9.70
C PRO A 112 -8.18 -7.81 -10.55
N SER A 113 -8.63 -8.16 -11.75
CA SER A 113 -7.89 -9.07 -12.66
C SER A 113 -6.50 -8.54 -13.02
N ARG A 114 -6.34 -7.22 -13.11
CA ARG A 114 -5.07 -6.55 -13.39
C ARG A 114 -3.96 -6.93 -12.45
N LEU A 115 -4.24 -7.24 -11.18
CA LEU A 115 -3.22 -7.68 -10.22
C LEU A 115 -2.50 -8.96 -10.65
N PHE A 116 -3.10 -9.74 -11.55
CA PHE A 116 -2.59 -11.02 -12.04
C PHE A 116 -1.92 -10.91 -13.42
N ASP A 117 -1.73 -9.69 -13.95
CA ASP A 117 -1.08 -9.43 -15.25
C ASP A 117 0.39 -9.89 -15.30
N GLU A 118 1.02 -10.17 -14.14
CA GLU A 118 2.38 -10.69 -14.02
C GLU A 118 2.37 -12.03 -13.25
N PRO A 119 2.17 -13.17 -13.94
CA PRO A 119 1.98 -14.48 -13.30
C PRO A 119 3.14 -14.94 -12.42
N ASP A 120 4.38 -14.53 -12.75
CA ASP A 120 5.60 -14.86 -12.00
C ASP A 120 5.71 -14.06 -10.69
N ARG A 121 4.92 -12.99 -10.54
CA ARG A 121 4.90 -12.10 -9.36
C ARG A 121 3.45 -11.92 -8.88
N PRO A 122 2.81 -13.00 -8.40
CA PRO A 122 1.42 -12.95 -7.98
C PRO A 122 1.23 -12.02 -6.77
N PRO A 123 0.04 -11.42 -6.61
CA PRO A 123 -0.26 -10.63 -5.42
C PRO A 123 -0.25 -11.50 -4.16
N ILE A 124 -0.08 -10.86 -3.01
CA ILE A 124 -0.25 -11.50 -1.70
C ILE A 124 -1.70 -11.32 -1.27
N LEU A 125 -2.38 -12.41 -0.94
CA LEU A 125 -3.71 -12.38 -0.34
C LEU A 125 -3.57 -12.55 1.17
N LEU A 126 -3.85 -11.48 1.92
CA LEU A 126 -3.97 -11.50 3.38
C LEU A 126 -5.44 -11.77 3.75
N THR A 127 -5.69 -12.92 4.36
CA THR A 127 -7.05 -13.42 4.63
C THR A 127 -7.15 -14.11 5.99
N CYS A 128 -8.31 -14.66 6.35
CA CYS A 128 -8.53 -15.39 7.60
C CYS A 128 -8.92 -16.86 7.36
N ALA A 129 -8.74 -17.73 8.35
CA ALA A 129 -8.95 -19.17 8.21
C ALA A 129 -10.37 -19.51 7.74
N GLN A 130 -11.39 -18.82 8.27
CA GLN A 130 -12.78 -19.00 7.87
C GLN A 130 -13.02 -18.62 6.40
N ALA A 131 -12.32 -17.60 5.90
CA ALA A 131 -12.42 -17.16 4.51
C ALA A 131 -11.77 -18.18 3.55
N VAL A 132 -10.62 -18.76 3.92
CA VAL A 132 -9.93 -19.78 3.10
C VAL A 132 -10.87 -20.92 2.71
N ALA A 133 -11.64 -21.44 3.66
CA ALA A 133 -12.60 -22.52 3.40
C ALA A 133 -13.70 -22.16 2.38
N ARG A 134 -13.94 -20.87 2.13
CA ARG A 134 -14.98 -20.33 1.25
C ARG A 134 -14.44 -19.81 -0.08
N LEU A 135 -13.12 -19.66 -0.24
CA LEU A 135 -12.52 -19.28 -1.51
C LEU A 135 -12.82 -20.37 -2.56
N ARG A 136 -13.20 -19.94 -3.77
CA ARG A 136 -13.55 -20.82 -4.91
C ARG A 136 -12.79 -20.46 -6.18
N ASP A 137 -11.87 -19.53 -6.07
CA ASP A 137 -11.15 -18.94 -7.19
C ASP A 137 -9.74 -19.55 -7.25
N ASP A 138 -9.37 -19.95 -8.46
CA ASP A 138 -8.18 -20.74 -8.80
C ASP A 138 -7.00 -19.86 -9.26
N ARG A 139 -7.18 -18.54 -9.27
CA ARG A 139 -6.09 -17.60 -9.56
C ARG A 139 -4.92 -17.77 -8.59
N HIS A 140 -3.72 -17.58 -9.14
CA HIS A 140 -2.49 -17.71 -8.37
C HIS A 140 -2.24 -16.46 -7.51
N TRP A 141 -2.31 -16.62 -6.20
CA TRP A 141 -1.84 -15.66 -5.19
C TRP A 141 -0.97 -16.36 -4.16
N ARG A 142 -0.09 -15.59 -3.53
CA ARG A 142 0.56 -16.02 -2.30
C ARG A 142 -0.37 -15.76 -1.13
N MET A 143 -0.93 -16.81 -0.53
CA MET A 143 -1.87 -16.67 0.59
C MET A 143 -1.14 -16.59 1.93
N LEU A 144 -1.53 -15.63 2.76
CA LEU A 144 -1.12 -15.48 4.15
C LEU A 144 -2.37 -15.41 5.03
N VAL A 145 -2.50 -16.34 5.98
CA VAL A 145 -3.68 -16.44 6.86
C VAL A 145 -3.38 -15.71 8.17
N ALA A 146 -4.00 -14.54 8.33
CA ALA A 146 -3.82 -13.61 9.43
C ALA A 146 -5.09 -13.53 10.28
N GLY A 147 -5.39 -14.57 11.07
CA GLY A 147 -6.56 -14.62 11.95
C GLY A 147 -7.57 -15.72 11.58
N GLU A 148 -8.58 -15.89 12.44
CA GLU A 148 -9.55 -17.00 12.35
C GLU A 148 -10.84 -16.58 11.64
N ASP A 149 -11.69 -15.78 12.30
CA ASP A 149 -12.99 -15.34 11.77
C ASP A 149 -12.89 -14.07 10.90
N SER A 150 -11.89 -13.24 11.18
CA SER A 150 -11.61 -11.99 10.48
C SER A 150 -10.10 -11.81 10.31
N VAL A 151 -9.71 -10.86 9.46
CA VAL A 151 -8.30 -10.55 9.27
C VAL A 151 -7.83 -9.67 10.43
N ASP A 152 -6.85 -10.16 11.18
CA ASP A 152 -6.14 -9.41 12.22
C ASP A 152 -4.99 -8.64 11.56
N VAL A 153 -5.07 -7.31 11.59
CA VAL A 153 -4.08 -6.43 10.95
C VAL A 153 -2.70 -6.53 11.60
N THR A 154 -2.62 -6.72 12.92
CA THR A 154 -1.34 -6.90 13.62
C THR A 154 -0.70 -8.20 13.18
N ARG A 155 -1.47 -9.30 13.13
CA ARG A 155 -0.97 -10.58 12.61
C ARG A 155 -0.58 -10.50 11.14
N ALA A 156 -1.33 -9.76 10.33
CA ALA A 156 -1.01 -9.55 8.92
C ALA A 156 0.35 -8.86 8.75
N LEU A 157 0.63 -7.82 9.55
CA LEU A 157 1.91 -7.12 9.55
C LEU A 157 3.05 -8.00 10.05
N ASP A 158 2.82 -8.83 11.08
CA ASP A 158 3.81 -9.79 11.56
C ASP A 158 4.16 -10.82 10.50
N LEU A 159 3.17 -11.37 9.80
CA LEU A 159 3.39 -12.28 8.68
C LEU A 159 4.18 -11.61 7.55
N LEU A 160 3.91 -10.34 7.22
CA LEU A 160 4.71 -9.62 6.22
C LEU A 160 6.17 -9.49 6.69
N ARG A 161 6.38 -9.15 7.96
CA ARG A 161 7.72 -9.03 8.58
C ARG A 161 8.48 -10.36 8.59
N GLU A 162 7.81 -11.46 8.96
CA GLU A 162 8.35 -12.83 8.93
C GLU A 162 8.87 -13.22 7.52
N HIS A 163 8.26 -12.65 6.48
CA HIS A 163 8.66 -12.84 5.10
C HIS A 163 9.62 -11.76 4.56
N GLY A 164 10.26 -11.00 5.46
CA GLY A 164 11.27 -10.00 5.13
C GLY A 164 10.72 -8.65 4.68
N MET A 165 9.39 -8.46 4.67
CA MET A 165 8.76 -7.21 4.26
C MET A 165 8.56 -6.32 5.48
N ARG A 166 9.57 -5.49 5.79
CA ARG A 166 9.61 -4.66 7.02
C ARG A 166 9.09 -3.24 6.79
N ARG A 167 9.17 -2.73 5.57
CA ARG A 167 8.70 -1.40 5.17
C ARG A 167 7.40 -1.53 4.39
N VAL A 168 6.28 -1.27 5.05
CA VAL A 168 4.94 -1.42 4.47
C VAL A 168 4.45 -0.04 4.04
N LEU A 169 4.05 0.10 2.77
CA LEU A 169 3.28 1.26 2.31
C LEU A 169 1.80 0.90 2.29
N CYS A 170 0.99 1.46 3.19
CA CYS A 170 -0.46 1.30 3.17
C CYS A 170 -1.12 2.39 2.34
N GLU A 171 -1.90 1.99 1.33
CA GLU A 171 -2.66 2.87 0.42
C GLU A 171 -4.18 2.82 0.69
N GLY A 172 -4.57 2.34 1.88
CA GLY A 172 -5.97 2.29 2.34
C GLY A 172 -6.66 0.98 1.99
N GLY A 173 -7.99 0.87 1.97
CA GLY A 173 -8.97 1.94 2.15
C GLY A 173 -9.25 2.35 3.59
N PRO A 174 -10.29 3.19 3.79
CA PRO A 174 -10.63 3.77 5.10
C PRO A 174 -10.73 2.74 6.22
N THR A 175 -11.44 1.62 6.00
CA THR A 175 -11.56 0.55 7.01
C THR A 175 -10.22 -0.03 7.43
N LEU A 176 -9.30 -0.26 6.47
CA LEU A 176 -7.97 -0.77 6.80
C LEU A 176 -7.15 0.28 7.55
N LEU A 177 -7.29 1.56 7.20
CA LEU A 177 -6.62 2.63 7.92
C LEU A 177 -7.13 2.72 9.36
N ASP A 178 -8.44 2.67 9.57
CA ASP A 178 -9.06 2.68 10.90
C ASP A 178 -8.53 1.52 11.75
N GLU A 179 -8.51 0.29 11.21
CA GLU A 179 -7.97 -0.89 11.90
C GLU A 179 -6.49 -0.74 12.26
N LEU A 180 -5.66 -0.16 11.36
CA LEU A 180 -4.24 0.07 11.62
C LEU A 180 -4.00 1.14 12.69
N VAL A 181 -4.84 2.19 12.74
CA VAL A 181 -4.78 3.25 13.74
C VAL A 181 -5.23 2.70 15.10
N ASP A 182 -6.33 1.97 15.15
CA ASP A 182 -6.84 1.33 16.37
C ASP A 182 -5.82 0.35 16.98
N ALA A 183 -5.02 -0.31 16.12
CA ALA A 183 -3.96 -1.21 16.53
C ALA A 183 -2.62 -0.53 16.88
N ASP A 184 -2.54 0.82 16.86
CA ASP A 184 -1.30 1.60 17.05
C ASP A 184 -0.15 1.14 16.13
N ALA A 185 -0.48 0.74 14.90
CA ALA A 185 0.45 0.10 13.97
C ALA A 185 1.09 1.07 12.95
N VAL A 186 0.67 2.33 12.96
CA VAL A 186 1.10 3.34 11.98
C VAL A 186 2.35 4.06 12.47
N ALA A 187 3.46 3.88 11.74
CA ALA A 187 4.74 4.53 12.07
C ALA A 187 4.86 5.93 11.45
N GLU A 188 4.26 6.15 10.28
CA GLU A 188 4.29 7.44 9.58
C GLU A 188 3.01 7.63 8.77
N ILE A 189 2.50 8.87 8.72
CA ILE A 189 1.37 9.26 7.86
C ILE A 189 1.83 10.34 6.89
N CYS A 190 1.76 10.05 5.60
CA CYS A 190 1.88 11.00 4.50
C CYS A 190 0.47 11.41 4.04
N VAL A 191 0.22 12.72 3.96
CA VAL A 191 -1.09 13.27 3.61
C VAL A 191 -0.96 14.28 2.48
N THR A 192 -1.71 14.06 1.41
CA THR A 192 -2.00 15.06 0.38
C THR A 192 -3.34 15.74 0.70
N LEU A 193 -3.35 17.07 0.76
CA LEU A 193 -4.57 17.87 0.86
C LEU A 193 -4.94 18.41 -0.53
N ALA A 194 -6.02 17.90 -1.12
CA ALA A 194 -6.56 18.39 -2.38
C ALA A 194 -7.39 19.67 -2.14
N PRO A 195 -7.19 20.73 -2.94
CA PRO A 195 -7.90 22.00 -2.78
C PRO A 195 -9.38 21.91 -3.14
#